data_AF-A0A353WKJ6-F1
#
_entry.id   AF-A0A353WKJ6-F1
#
_cell.length_a   1.000
_cell.length_b   1.000
_cell.length_c   1.000
_cell.angle_alpha   90.00
_cell.angle_beta   90.00
_cell.angle_gamma   90.00
#
_symmetry.space_group_name_H-M   'P 1'
#
loop_
_entity.id
_entity.type
_entity.pdbx_description
1 polymer ?
#
loop_
_entity_poly.entity_id
_entity_poly.type
_entity_poly.pdbx_seq_one_letter_code
_entity_poly.pdbx_strand_id
1 'polypeptide(L)'
;MASNGTIPAIQLAHAGRKASTTQPWEGSLPLLPDMGGWEVIGPSPIPFAPNSPVPHELSESEIQDIKTKFKLAANRAYQAGFKIVEIHAAHGYLIHSFLSPLSNKRTDKYGGSLENRQRLLLEISKEIRD
;
A
#
# COMPACT_ATOMS: atom_id res chain seq x y z
N MET A 1 0.70 24.24 12.06
CA MET A 1 1.67 23.23 12.54
C MET A 1 3.05 23.85 12.71
N ALA A 2 3.70 24.29 11.63
CA ALA A 2 5.03 24.91 11.71
C ALA A 2 5.06 26.19 12.57
N SER A 3 4.04 27.05 12.46
CA SER A 3 3.89 28.26 13.30
C SER A 3 3.74 27.97 14.80
N ASN A 4 3.43 26.72 15.18
CA ASN A 4 3.21 26.29 16.55
C ASN A 4 4.37 25.43 17.08
N GLY A 5 5.53 25.43 16.39
CA GLY A 5 6.72 24.68 16.81
C GLY A 5 6.66 23.16 16.56
N THR A 6 5.66 22.66 15.83
CA THR A 6 5.54 21.23 15.51
C THR A 6 6.16 20.91 14.15
N ILE A 7 6.80 19.75 14.03
CA ILE A 7 7.33 19.22 12.77
C ILE A 7 6.20 18.50 12.02
N PRO A 8 5.73 19.00 10.85
CA PRO A 8 4.72 18.31 10.07
C PRO A 8 5.30 17.05 9.39
N ALA A 9 4.66 15.91 9.64
CA ALA A 9 4.98 14.62 9.04
C ALA A 9 3.76 14.04 8.33
N ILE A 10 3.97 13.19 7.33
CA ILE A 10 2.91 12.48 6.62
C ILE A 10 3.27 11.01 6.41
N GLN A 11 2.28 10.14 6.57
CA GLN A 11 2.39 8.73 6.22
C GLN A 11 1.79 8.50 4.83
N LEU A 12 2.59 7.97 3.91
CA LEU A 12 2.15 7.55 2.58
C LEU A 12 1.72 6.09 2.62
N ALA A 13 0.52 5.81 2.13
CA ALA A 13 -0.10 4.50 2.29
C ALA A 13 -0.77 4.00 1.00
N HIS A 14 -0.88 2.67 0.92
CA HIS A 14 -1.73 1.99 -0.05
C HIS A 14 -2.41 0.81 0.64
N ALA A 15 -3.73 0.84 0.78
CA ALA A 15 -4.46 -0.15 1.59
C ALA A 15 -4.49 -1.57 0.98
N GLY A 16 -4.20 -1.70 -0.33
CA GLY A 16 -4.12 -3.01 -0.99
C GLY A 16 -5.42 -3.80 -0.85
N ARG A 17 -5.34 -5.08 -0.50
CA ARG A 17 -6.50 -5.97 -0.31
C ARG A 17 -7.45 -5.61 0.84
N LYS A 18 -7.13 -4.56 1.61
CA LYS A 18 -8.01 -3.99 2.66
C LYS A 18 -8.63 -2.65 2.24
N ALA A 19 -8.42 -2.21 1.00
CA ALA A 19 -9.05 -1.01 0.45
C ALA A 19 -10.55 -1.25 0.18
N SER A 20 -11.24 -0.22 -0.30
CA SER A 20 -12.66 -0.28 -0.68
C SER A 20 -13.54 -0.82 0.46
N THR A 21 -13.50 -0.14 1.61
CA THR A 21 -14.34 -0.45 2.77
C THR A 21 -15.05 0.80 3.27
N THR A 22 -16.23 0.64 3.88
CA THR A 22 -16.96 1.70 4.56
C THR A 22 -16.16 2.23 5.76
N GLN A 23 -16.55 3.39 6.28
CA GLN A 23 -15.89 3.96 7.46
C GLN A 23 -16.11 3.05 8.69
N PRO A 24 -15.23 3.13 9.71
CA PRO A 24 -15.31 2.27 10.88
C PRO A 24 -16.66 2.30 11.60
N TRP A 25 -17.32 3.46 11.67
CA TRP A 25 -18.63 3.61 12.31
C TRP A 25 -19.79 2.99 11.52
N GLU A 26 -19.56 2.59 10.27
CA GLU A 26 -20.50 1.85 9.41
C GLU A 26 -20.12 0.36 9.31
N GLY A 27 -19.20 -0.11 10.15
CA GLY A 27 -18.84 -1.53 10.27
C GLY A 27 -17.65 -1.99 9.43
N SER A 28 -16.94 -1.09 8.73
CA SER A 28 -15.78 -1.45 7.88
C SER A 28 -16.08 -2.54 6.85
N LEU A 29 -17.28 -2.50 6.28
CA LEU A 29 -17.78 -3.49 5.32
C LEU A 29 -17.17 -3.21 3.94
N PRO A 30 -16.96 -4.22 3.07
CA PRO A 30 -16.58 -3.98 1.68
C PRO A 30 -17.55 -3.04 0.97
N LEU A 31 -17.03 -2.03 0.27
CA LEU A 31 -17.82 -1.14 -0.57
C LEU A 31 -18.17 -1.84 -1.90
N LEU A 32 -19.46 -1.86 -2.22
CA LEU A 32 -19.97 -2.37 -3.49
C LEU A 32 -19.76 -1.33 -4.62
N PRO A 33 -19.69 -1.76 -5.89
CA PRO A 33 -19.44 -0.86 -7.02
C PRO A 33 -20.47 0.29 -7.17
N ASP A 34 -21.74 0.02 -6.88
CA ASP A 34 -22.83 1.01 -6.89
C ASP A 34 -22.71 2.07 -5.79
N MET A 35 -21.97 1.76 -4.73
CA MET A 35 -21.62 2.66 -3.62
C MET A 35 -20.24 3.31 -3.79
N GLY A 36 -19.67 3.25 -5.00
CA GLY A 36 -18.35 3.81 -5.30
C GLY A 36 -17.18 2.93 -4.89
N GLY A 37 -17.41 1.65 -4.61
CA GLY A 37 -16.36 0.67 -4.42
C GLY A 37 -15.51 0.46 -5.67
N TRP A 38 -14.27 0.02 -5.47
CA TRP A 38 -13.32 -0.26 -6.54
C TRP A 38 -12.61 -1.59 -6.34
N GLU A 39 -12.04 -2.13 -7.41
CA GLU A 39 -11.27 -3.37 -7.34
C GLU A 39 -10.04 -3.19 -6.43
N VAL A 40 -9.88 -4.10 -5.48
CA VAL A 40 -8.73 -4.11 -4.58
C VAL A 40 -7.59 -4.91 -5.18
N ILE A 41 -6.36 -4.53 -4.86
CA ILE A 41 -5.15 -5.13 -5.43
C ILE A 41 -4.24 -5.71 -4.34
N GLY A 42 -3.47 -6.73 -4.69
CA GLY A 42 -2.57 -7.40 -3.76
C GLY A 42 -1.48 -8.21 -4.45
N PRO A 43 -0.57 -8.82 -3.67
CA PRO A 43 0.50 -9.66 -4.21
C PRO A 43 -0.03 -10.98 -4.76
N SER A 44 -1.16 -11.48 -4.26
CA SER A 44 -1.80 -12.74 -4.67
C SER A 44 -3.31 -12.68 -4.45
N PRO A 45 -4.11 -13.49 -5.17
CA PRO A 45 -5.58 -13.46 -5.10
C PRO A 45 -6.11 -14.13 -3.83
N ILE A 46 -5.73 -13.58 -2.67
CA ILE A 46 -6.08 -14.07 -1.33
C ILE A 46 -6.76 -12.94 -0.54
N PRO A 47 -8.05 -13.09 -0.19
CA PRO A 47 -8.78 -12.07 0.54
C PRO A 47 -8.19 -11.85 1.95
N PHE A 48 -8.43 -10.67 2.53
CA PHE A 48 -7.97 -10.36 3.89
C PHE A 48 -8.72 -11.15 4.96
N ALA A 49 -10.05 -11.24 4.84
CA ALA A 49 -10.95 -12.02 5.68
C ALA A 49 -11.95 -12.79 4.79
N PRO A 50 -12.69 -13.79 5.32
CA PRO A 50 -13.58 -14.64 4.52
C PRO A 50 -14.59 -13.89 3.63
N ASN A 51 -15.07 -12.72 4.06
CA ASN A 51 -16.04 -11.91 3.32
C ASN A 51 -15.40 -10.68 2.64
N SER A 52 -14.07 -10.57 2.62
CA SER A 52 -13.39 -9.49 1.90
C SER A 52 -13.33 -9.80 0.40
N PRO A 53 -13.28 -8.77 -0.47
CA PRO A 53 -13.04 -8.97 -1.89
C PRO A 53 -11.72 -9.72 -2.14
N VAL A 54 -11.73 -10.59 -3.15
CA VAL A 54 -10.50 -11.22 -3.64
C VAL A 54 -9.71 -10.15 -4.42
N PRO A 55 -8.46 -9.86 -4.05
CA PRO A 55 -7.68 -8.86 -4.77
C PRO A 55 -7.24 -9.35 -6.15
N HIS A 56 -7.19 -8.42 -7.11
CA HIS A 56 -6.43 -8.61 -8.35
C HIS A 56 -4.94 -8.76 -8.02
N GLU A 57 -4.31 -9.77 -8.61
CA GLU A 57 -2.88 -10.03 -8.45
C GLU A 57 -2.08 -9.06 -9.33
N LEU A 58 -1.28 -8.21 -8.71
CA LEU A 58 -0.50 -7.22 -9.44
C LEU A 58 0.47 -7.86 -10.43
N SER A 59 0.49 -7.34 -11.65
CA SER A 59 1.55 -7.55 -12.63
C SER A 59 2.82 -6.77 -12.26
N GLU A 60 3.96 -7.11 -12.87
CA GLU A 60 5.20 -6.35 -12.67
C GLU A 60 5.07 -4.88 -13.11
N SER A 61 4.31 -4.60 -14.18
CA SER A 61 4.05 -3.22 -14.63
C SER A 61 3.22 -2.44 -13.63
N GLU A 62 2.20 -3.05 -13.02
CA GLU A 62 1.40 -2.38 -11.99
C GLU A 62 2.22 -2.16 -10.71
N ILE A 63 3.13 -3.08 -10.37
CA ILE A 63 4.11 -2.88 -9.29
C ILE A 63 5.00 -1.67 -9.60
N GLN A 64 5.47 -1.53 -10.84
CA GLN A 64 6.25 -0.36 -11.27
C GLN A 64 5.45 0.94 -11.11
N ASP A 65 4.18 0.95 -11.52
CA ASP A 65 3.30 2.11 -11.36
C ASP A 65 3.08 2.47 -9.89
N ILE A 66 2.94 1.48 -9.00
CA ILE A 66 2.85 1.72 -7.55
C ILE A 66 4.11 2.41 -7.03
N LYS A 67 5.30 1.94 -7.41
CA LYS A 67 6.56 2.58 -7.02
C LYS A 67 6.62 4.04 -7.48
N THR A 68 6.26 4.31 -8.73
CA THR A 68 6.17 5.67 -9.28
C THR A 68 5.15 6.53 -8.52
N LYS A 69 3.98 5.98 -8.16
CA LYS A 69 2.97 6.69 -7.37
C LYS A 69 3.49 7.08 -5.98
N PHE A 70 4.24 6.20 -5.31
CA PHE A 70 4.89 6.52 -4.03
C PHE A 70 5.93 7.64 -4.19
N LYS A 71 6.78 7.59 -5.22
CA LYS A 71 7.74 8.67 -5.53
C LYS A 71 7.04 10.00 -5.76
N LEU A 72 6.00 10.03 -6.59
CA LEU A 72 5.22 11.23 -6.86
C LEU A 72 4.51 11.75 -5.60
N ALA A 73 4.01 10.86 -4.73
CA ALA A 73 3.40 11.25 -3.46
C ALA A 73 4.42 11.86 -2.49
N ALA A 74 5.63 11.32 -2.38
CA ALA A 74 6.71 11.89 -1.59
C ALA A 74 7.14 13.27 -2.11
N ASN A 75 7.26 13.43 -3.43
CA ASN A 75 7.53 14.73 -4.05
C ASN A 75 6.44 15.74 -3.72
N ARG A 76 5.16 15.37 -3.81
CA ARG A 76 4.05 16.26 -3.42
C ARG A 76 4.11 16.63 -1.94
N ALA A 77 4.44 15.68 -1.06
CA ALA A 77 4.60 15.95 0.36
C ALA A 77 5.73 16.97 0.63
N TYR A 78 6.86 16.82 -0.05
CA TYR A 78 7.97 17.77 0.04
C TYR A 78 7.55 19.18 -0.43
N GLN A 79 6.90 19.28 -1.60
CA GLN A 79 6.41 20.57 -2.12
C GLN A 79 5.34 21.22 -1.21
N ALA A 80 4.56 20.40 -0.49
CA ALA A 80 3.58 20.87 0.49
C ALA A 80 4.21 21.29 1.84
N GLY A 81 5.52 21.14 2.02
CA GLY A 81 6.25 21.59 3.20
C GLY A 81 6.34 20.57 4.35
N PHE A 82 5.96 19.32 4.13
CA PHE A 82 6.21 18.24 5.09
C PHE A 82 7.72 18.04 5.30
N LYS A 83 8.12 17.72 6.53
CA LYS A 83 9.53 17.52 6.91
C LYS A 83 9.90 16.05 7.06
N ILE A 84 8.90 15.20 7.24
CA ILE A 84 9.07 13.76 7.41
C ILE A 84 8.04 13.04 6.53
N VAL A 85 8.50 12.03 5.80
CA VAL A 85 7.65 11.07 5.09
C VAL A 85 7.86 9.71 5.71
N GLU A 86 6.77 9.04 6.07
CA GLU A 86 6.76 7.65 6.52
C GLU A 86 6.11 6.77 5.45
N ILE A 87 6.72 5.62 5.15
CA ILE A 87 6.14 4.61 4.24
C ILE A 87 5.31 3.64 5.08
N HIS A 88 4.01 3.53 4.80
CA HIS A 88 3.16 2.59 5.53
C HIS A 88 3.38 1.13 5.10
N ALA A 89 4.30 0.45 5.78
CA ALA A 89 4.66 -0.96 5.54
C ALA A 89 4.06 -1.96 6.56
N ALA A 90 2.93 -1.62 7.19
CA ALA A 90 2.36 -2.36 8.32
C ALA A 90 0.84 -2.61 8.16
N HIS A 91 0.18 -3.08 9.23
CA HIS A 91 -1.28 -3.25 9.38
C HIS A 91 -2.01 -4.14 8.34
N GLY A 92 -1.25 -4.84 7.50
CA GLY A 92 -1.77 -5.80 6.50
C GLY A 92 -2.15 -5.14 5.18
N TYR A 93 -1.78 -3.86 5.02
CA TYR A 93 -1.91 -3.11 3.77
C TYR A 93 -0.91 -3.57 2.72
N LEU A 94 -0.88 -2.91 1.56
CA LEU A 94 -0.21 -3.44 0.36
C LEU A 94 1.23 -3.89 0.63
N ILE A 95 2.08 -3.01 1.16
CA ILE A 95 3.49 -3.34 1.39
C ILE A 95 3.63 -4.47 2.43
N HIS A 96 2.88 -4.42 3.55
CA HIS A 96 2.89 -5.52 4.53
C HIS A 96 2.43 -6.85 3.92
N SER A 97 1.47 -6.80 3.00
CA SER A 97 0.96 -8.01 2.35
C SER A 97 2.00 -8.66 1.43
N PHE A 98 2.88 -7.88 0.80
CA PHE A 98 4.06 -8.41 0.08
C PHE A 98 5.07 -9.03 1.05
N LEU A 99 5.28 -8.42 2.22
CA LEU A 99 6.21 -8.91 3.23
C LEU A 99 5.78 -10.24 3.86
N SER A 100 4.47 -10.52 3.98
CA SER A 100 3.99 -11.71 4.68
C SER A 100 3.82 -12.92 3.75
N PRO A 101 4.36 -14.11 4.09
CA PRO A 101 4.14 -15.33 3.32
C PRO A 101 2.69 -15.85 3.43
N LEU A 102 1.87 -15.29 4.33
CA LEU A 102 0.44 -15.62 4.44
C LEU A 102 -0.37 -15.03 3.27
N SER A 103 0.03 -13.87 2.78
CA SER A 103 -0.68 -13.14 1.73
C SER A 103 0.05 -13.10 0.40
N ASN A 104 1.38 -13.26 0.39
CA ASN A 104 2.18 -13.30 -0.82
C ASN A 104 2.55 -14.75 -1.18
N LYS A 105 1.90 -15.27 -2.22
CA LYS A 105 2.14 -16.59 -2.80
C LYS A 105 2.78 -16.52 -4.19
N ARG A 106 3.31 -15.35 -4.57
CA ARG A 106 3.97 -15.17 -5.86
C ARG A 106 5.20 -16.07 -5.98
N THR A 107 5.46 -16.49 -7.21
CA THR A 107 6.64 -17.28 -7.58
C THR A 107 7.66 -16.48 -8.40
N ASP A 108 7.39 -15.19 -8.62
CA ASP A 108 8.28 -14.27 -9.32
C ASP A 108 9.30 -13.62 -8.36
N LYS A 109 10.02 -12.60 -8.85
CA LYS A 109 11.02 -11.85 -8.06
C LYS A 109 10.43 -11.10 -6.86
N TYR A 110 9.10 -11.03 -6.71
CA TYR A 110 8.42 -10.36 -5.60
C TYR A 110 7.82 -11.32 -4.57
N GLY A 111 7.99 -12.65 -4.71
CA GLY A 111 7.52 -13.64 -3.72
C GLY A 111 8.48 -14.80 -3.44
N GLY A 112 8.05 -15.69 -2.55
CA GLY A 112 8.86 -16.80 -2.05
C GLY A 112 9.83 -16.37 -0.94
N SER A 113 11.09 -16.15 -1.29
CA SER A 113 12.16 -15.87 -0.32
C SER A 113 11.95 -14.55 0.43
N LEU A 114 12.66 -14.36 1.54
CA LEU A 114 12.61 -13.10 2.29
C LEU A 114 13.07 -11.93 1.40
N GLU A 115 14.14 -12.13 0.63
CA GLU A 115 14.73 -11.15 -0.28
C GLU A 115 13.73 -10.68 -1.34
N ASN A 116 12.96 -11.61 -1.89
CA ASN A 116 11.92 -11.29 -2.86
C ASN A 116 10.72 -10.58 -2.22
N ARG A 117 10.26 -11.06 -1.06
CA ARG A 117 9.11 -10.46 -0.35
C ARG A 117 9.38 -9.03 0.11
N GLN A 118 10.61 -8.71 0.51
CA GLN A 118 11.00 -7.34 0.90
C GLN A 118 11.34 -6.43 -0.28
N ARG A 119 11.47 -6.97 -1.49
CA ARG A 119 11.93 -6.23 -2.68
C ARG A 119 11.09 -4.98 -2.94
N LEU A 120 9.76 -5.08 -2.88
CA LEU A 120 8.88 -3.94 -3.12
C LEU A 120 9.16 -2.78 -2.14
N LEU A 121 9.30 -3.08 -0.84
CA LEU A 121 9.59 -2.05 0.17
C LEU A 121 10.93 -1.36 -0.09
N LEU A 122 11.97 -2.14 -0.41
CA LEU A 122 13.30 -1.61 -0.67
C LEU A 122 13.34 -0.78 -1.97
N GLU A 123 12.64 -1.23 -3.01
CA GLU A 123 12.52 -0.48 -4.26
C GLU A 123 11.75 0.84 -4.08
N ILE A 124 10.63 0.83 -3.33
CA ILE A 124 9.90 2.07 -2.99
C ILE A 124 10.79 3.03 -2.18
N SER A 125 11.48 2.52 -1.16
CA SER A 125 12.38 3.33 -0.33
C SER A 125 13.49 3.97 -1.16
N LYS A 126 14.04 3.23 -2.13
CA LYS A 126 15.03 3.74 -3.08
C LYS A 126 14.46 4.84 -3.98
N GLU A 127 13.29 4.60 -4.58
CA GLU A 127 12.63 5.55 -5.50
C GLU A 127 12.23 6.87 -4.83
N ILE A 128 11.90 6.85 -3.54
CA ILE A 128 11.60 8.05 -2.75
C ILE A 128 12.89 8.81 -2.40
N ARG A 129 13.97 8.09 -2.12
CA ARG A 129 15.25 8.69 -1.72
C ARG A 129 15.98 9.37 -2.89
N ASP A 130 15.89 8.78 -4.08
CA ASP A 130 16.60 9.20 -5.30
C ASP A 130 15.80 10.24 -6.11
#